data_AF-A0A6V7JJI7-F1
#
_entry.id   AF-A0A6V7JJI7-F1
#
_cell.length_a   1.000
_cell.length_b   1.000
_cell.length_c   1.000
_cell.angle_alpha   90.00
_cell.angle_beta   90.00
_cell.angle_gamma   90.00
#
_symmetry.space_group_name_H-M   'P 1'
#
loop_
_entity.id
_entity.type
_entity.pdbx_description
1 polymer ?
#
loop_
_entity_poly.entity_id
_entity_poly.type
_entity_poly.pdbx_seq_one_letter_code
_entity_poly.pdbx_strand_id
1 'polypeptide(L)' 'KFAQYDYEDKHKNRQVYGQDEAPQYDLSKVTAPTAILRSDGDFFATKK' A
#
# COMPACT_ATOMS: atom_id res chain seq x y z
N LYS A 1 2.05 -4.03 -5.46
CA LYS A 1 2.74 -2.97 -4.68
C LYS A 1 1.82 -2.51 -3.56
N PHE A 2 2.32 -2.19 -2.37
CA PHE A 2 1.49 -1.56 -1.32
C PHE A 2 1.60 -0.04 -1.50
N ALA A 3 0.60 0.54 -2.17
CA ALA A 3 0.60 1.91 -2.64
C ALA A 3 -0.84 2.42 -2.75
N GLN A 4 -1.00 3.72 -3.00
CA GLN A 4 -2.26 4.27 -3.45
C GLN A 4 -2.67 3.67 -4.81
N TYR A 5 -3.94 3.88 -5.19
CA TYR A 5 -4.43 3.42 -6.48
C TYR A 5 -3.68 4.12 -7.62
N ASP A 6 -3.36 3.38 -8.67
CA ASP A 6 -2.72 3.93 -9.85
C ASP A 6 -3.80 4.11 -10.93
N TYR A 7 -4.03 5.34 -11.35
CA TYR A 7 -5.05 5.62 -12.36
C TYR A 7 -4.62 5.26 -13.78
N GLU A 8 -3.37 4.81 -13.97
CA GLU A 8 -2.76 4.51 -15.27
C GLU A 8 -2.74 5.72 -16.23
N ASP A 9 -3.02 6.91 -15.70
CA ASP A 9 -3.00 8.22 -16.35
C ASP A 9 -2.22 9.19 -15.45
N LYS A 10 -1.11 9.71 -15.98
CA LYS A 10 -0.24 10.64 -15.26
C LYS A 10 -0.94 11.95 -14.90
N HIS A 11 -1.82 12.47 -15.75
CA HIS A 11 -2.57 13.68 -15.45
C HIS A 11 -3.53 13.46 -14.29
N LYS A 12 -4.21 12.31 -14.29
CA LYS A 12 -5.13 11.95 -13.19
C LYS A 12 -4.38 11.68 -11.89
N ASN A 13 -3.26 10.94 -11.94
CA ASN A 13 -2.38 10.75 -10.78
C ASN A 13 -1.87 12.10 -10.25
N ARG A 14 -1.44 13.02 -11.11
CA ARG A 14 -0.96 14.34 -10.69
C ARG A 14 -2.07 15.21 -10.10
N GLN A 15 -3.29 15.14 -10.63
CA GLN A 15 -4.45 15.84 -10.08
C GLN A 15 -4.79 15.36 -8.66
N VAL A 16 -4.70 14.04 -8.40
CA VAL A 16 -5.08 13.45 -7.11
C VAL A 16 -3.93 13.45 -6.09
N TYR A 17 -2.70 13.22 -6.55
CA TYR A 17 -1.52 12.97 -5.70
C TYR A 17 -0.41 14.03 -5.82
N GLY A 18 -0.49 14.95 -6.77
CA GLY A 18 0.56 15.95 -7.03
C GLY A 18 1.80 15.39 -7.76
N GLN A 19 1.79 14.11 -8.14
CA GLN A 19 2.88 13.43 -8.83
C GLN A 19 2.36 12.42 -9.87
N ASP A 20 3.18 12.05 -10.85
CA ASP A 20 2.76 11.20 -11.98
C ASP A 20 2.49 9.74 -11.61
N GLU A 21 3.05 9.27 -10.50
CA GLU A 21 2.97 7.89 -10.04
C GLU A 21 2.23 7.80 -8.71
N ALA A 22 1.46 6.73 -8.51
CA ALA A 22 0.79 6.47 -7.24
C ALA A 22 1.81 6.35 -6.08
N PRO A 23 1.67 7.16 -5.00
CA PRO A 23 2.58 7.11 -3.86
C PRO A 23 2.61 5.75 -3.17
N GLN A 24 3.80 5.30 -2.78
CA GLN A 24 3.97 4.09 -1.96
C GLN A 24 3.70 4.36 -0.48
N TYR A 25 3.12 3.39 0.21
CA TYR A 25 2.97 3.44 1.66
C TYR A 25 4.23 2.91 2.34
N ASP A 26 4.91 3.77 3.09
CA ASP A 26 6.06 3.40 3.90
C ASP A 26 5.59 2.84 5.25
N LEU A 27 5.63 1.50 5.37
CA LEU A 27 5.22 0.81 6.59
C LEU A 27 6.13 1.12 7.81
N SER A 28 7.35 1.63 7.60
CA SER A 28 8.22 2.04 8.72
C SER A 28 7.66 3.26 9.48
N LYS A 29 6.75 4.01 8.86
CA LYS A 29 6.04 5.13 9.49
C LYS A 29 4.88 4.70 10.38
N VAL A 30 4.52 3.41 10.39
CA VAL A 30 3.52 2.87 11.32
C VAL A 30 4.18 2.70 12.69
N THR A 31 3.98 3.67 13.57
CA THR A 31 4.59 3.71 14.91
C THR A 31 3.64 3.26 16.02
N ALA A 32 2.36 3.02 15.70
CA ALA A 32 1.39 2.52 16.65
C ALA A 32 1.73 1.09 17.09
N PRO A 33 1.62 0.75 18.39
CA PRO A 33 1.78 -0.62 18.86
C PRO A 33 0.81 -1.56 18.12
N THR A 34 1.35 -2.58 17.47
CA THR A 34 0.59 -3.47 16.58
C THR A 34 0.86 -4.93 16.93
N ALA A 35 -0.20 -5.72 17.14
CA ALA A 35 -0.10 -7.18 17.25
C ALA A 35 -0.59 -7.80 15.93
N ILE A 36 0.17 -8.77 15.39
CA ILE A 36 -0.18 -9.47 14.16
C ILE A 36 -0.61 -10.90 14.50
N LEU A 37 -1.83 -11.26 14.12
CA LEU A 37 -2.33 -12.63 14.16
C LEU A 37 -2.54 -13.12 12.74
N ARG A 38 -2.10 -14.35 12.45
CA ARG A 38 -2.29 -14.99 11.14
C ARG A 38 -2.51 -16.49 11.30
N SER A 39 -3.08 -17.11 10.27
CA SER A 39 -3.24 -18.57 10.17
C SER A 39 -2.41 -19.13 9.02
N ASP A 40 -1.92 -20.37 9.19
CA ASP A 40 -1.19 -21.07 8.14
C ASP A 40 -2.09 -21.51 6.98
N GLY A 41 -3.41 -21.60 7.21
CA GLY A 41 -4.40 -21.91 6.17
C GLY A 41 -4.96 -20.69 5.43
N ASP A 42 -4.43 -19.48 5.67
CA ASP A 42 -4.90 -18.26 5.00
C ASP A 42 -4.25 -18.12 3.61
N PHE A 43 -5.06 -18.20 2.55
CA PHE A 43 -4.60 -18.10 1.17
C PHE A 43 -4.28 -16.67 0.72
N PHE A 44 -4.70 -15.65 1.46
CA PHE A 44 -4.48 -14.25 1.11
C PHE A 44 -3.33 -13.63 1.91
N ALA A 45 -3.29 -13.87 3.23
CA ALA A 45 -2.24 -13.38 4.13
C ALA A 45 -1.15 -14.44 4.36
N THR A 46 -0.58 -14.95 3.26
CA THR A 46 0.38 -16.06 3.28
C THR A 46 1.73 -15.68 3.90
N LYS A 47 2.52 -16.69 4.27
CA LYS A 47 3.94 -16.48 4.62
C LYS A 47 4.68 -16.03 3.35
N LYS A 48 5.51 -15.00 3.49
CA LYS A 48 6.46 -14.59 2.45
C LYS A 48 7.64 -15.54 2.38
#